data_AF-M0AVT0-F1
#
_entry.id   AF-M0AVT0-F1
#
_cell.length_a   1.000
_cell.length_b   1.000
_cell.length_c   1.000
_cell.angle_alpha   90.00
_cell.angle_beta   90.00
_cell.angle_gamma   90.00
#
_symmetry.space_group_name_H-M   'P 1'
#
loop_
_entity.id
_entity.type
_entity.pdbx_description
1 polymer ?
#
loop_
_entity_poly.entity_id
_entity_poly.type
_entity_poly.pdbx_seq_one_letter_code
_entity_poly.pdbx_strand_id
1 'polypeptide(L)'
;MALSVLAVGTAAVAGYVLSSTRSEESAARSKANLGARIIHPSSVPAGATVVDISSRRLDDIPGARRAIARAVRHDACEEWEHVTLERDGAWSIVDAIRESLPYYQGTDGEYNGVYVQYDNRIVVLDAIGWARLEEPLQ
;
A
#
# COMPACT_ATOMS: atom_id res chain seq x y z
N MET A 1 -40.08 31.25 33.52
CA MET A 1 -39.46 31.78 32.28
C MET A 1 -38.01 31.31 32.27
N ALA A 2 -37.61 30.63 31.20
CA ALA A 2 -36.31 30.02 31.00
C ALA A 2 -35.32 31.03 30.39
N LEU A 3 -34.06 31.00 30.81
CA LEU A 3 -32.94 31.58 30.05
C LEU A 3 -31.73 30.66 30.17
N SER A 4 -31.58 29.80 29.17
CA SER A 4 -30.36 29.08 28.85
C SER A 4 -29.32 30.08 28.35
N VAL A 5 -28.14 30.12 28.96
CA VAL A 5 -26.99 30.84 28.42
C VAL A 5 -25.99 29.79 27.93
N LEU A 6 -25.94 29.62 26.61
CA LEU A 6 -24.95 28.83 25.90
C LEU A 6 -23.61 29.57 25.94
N ALA A 7 -22.66 29.06 26.72
CA ALA A 7 -21.26 29.45 26.59
C ALA A 7 -20.61 28.58 25.51
N VAL A 8 -20.52 29.12 24.29
CA VAL A 8 -19.71 28.53 23.22
C VAL A 8 -18.26 28.94 23.46
N GLY A 9 -17.48 28.03 24.04
CA GLY A 9 -16.03 28.18 24.23
C GLY A 9 -15.26 27.69 23.01
N THR A 10 -14.54 28.62 22.39
CA THR A 10 -13.64 28.51 21.24
C THR A 10 -12.76 27.25 21.19
N ALA A 11 -12.80 26.51 20.07
CA ALA A 11 -11.79 25.50 19.75
C ALA A 11 -10.55 26.18 19.16
N ALA A 12 -9.42 26.07 19.85
CA ALA A 12 -8.11 26.44 19.31
C ALA A 12 -7.69 25.39 18.29
N VAL A 13 -7.72 25.72 17.01
CA VAL A 13 -7.13 24.90 15.95
C VAL A 13 -5.61 25.08 16.03
N ALA A 14 -4.93 24.15 16.69
CA ALA A 14 -3.49 24.03 16.59
C ALA A 14 -3.16 23.56 15.16
N GLY A 15 -2.87 24.50 14.28
CA GLY A 15 -2.32 24.22 12.96
C GLY A 15 -0.92 23.66 13.13
N TYR A 16 -0.79 22.33 13.16
CA TYR A 16 0.49 21.67 13.00
C TYR A 16 0.88 21.74 11.53
N VAL A 17 1.65 22.77 11.20
CA VAL A 17 2.45 22.81 9.97
C VAL A 17 3.52 21.73 10.16
N LEU A 18 3.32 20.56 9.54
CA LEU A 18 4.37 19.57 9.39
C LEU A 18 5.42 20.15 8.44
N SER A 19 6.42 20.82 9.02
CA SER A 19 7.67 21.08 8.34
C SER A 19 8.28 19.72 8.00
N SER A 20 8.36 19.41 6.71
CA SER A 20 9.15 18.31 6.19
C SER A 20 10.63 18.64 6.40
N THR A 21 11.08 18.45 7.63
CA THR A 21 12.51 18.34 7.93
C THR A 21 13.00 17.10 7.19
N ARG A 22 13.71 17.35 6.09
CA ARG A 22 14.67 16.43 5.49
C ARG A 22 15.79 16.22 6.52
N SER A 23 15.45 15.59 7.63
CA SER A 23 16.41 15.09 8.59
C SER A 23 17.13 13.95 7.87
N GLU A 24 18.44 14.04 7.88
CA GLU A 24 19.34 12.91 7.66
C GLU A 24 19.08 11.91 8.79
N GLU A 25 17.96 11.19 8.69
CA GLU A 25 17.48 10.24 9.67
C GLU A 25 18.27 8.96 9.46
N SER A 26 19.15 8.67 10.43
CA SER A 26 19.76 7.37 10.65
C SER A 26 18.77 6.27 10.27
N ALA A 27 19.16 5.39 9.35
CA ALA A 27 18.29 4.42 8.68
C ALA A 27 17.63 3.46 9.69
N ALA A 28 16.52 3.88 10.29
CA ALA A 28 15.67 3.04 11.12
C ALA A 28 15.11 1.93 10.23
N ARG A 29 15.47 0.68 10.55
CA ARG A 29 15.03 -0.50 9.79
C ARG A 29 13.51 -0.56 9.81
N SER A 30 12.90 -0.27 8.68
CA SER A 30 11.45 -0.25 8.54
C SER A 30 10.99 -1.49 7.77
N LYS A 31 9.84 -2.05 8.16
CA LYS A 31 9.25 -3.22 7.50
C LYS A 31 7.97 -2.83 6.79
N ALA A 32 7.81 -3.30 5.56
CA ALA A 32 6.53 -3.25 4.86
C ALA A 32 6.23 -4.61 4.24
N ASN A 33 4.95 -4.91 4.07
CA ASN A 33 4.53 -6.11 3.39
C ASN A 33 4.02 -5.74 2.00
N LEU A 34 4.60 -6.36 0.97
CA LEU A 34 4.00 -6.36 -0.35
C LEU A 34 3.01 -7.51 -0.42
N GLY A 35 1.73 -7.16 -0.53
CA GLY A 35 0.61 -8.09 -0.63
C GLY A 35 0.34 -8.48 -2.09
N ALA A 36 -0.11 -9.71 -2.29
CA ALA A 36 -0.63 -10.23 -3.53
C ALA A 36 -1.92 -11.01 -3.26
N ARG A 37 -2.96 -10.77 -4.07
CA ARG A 37 -4.24 -11.49 -3.98
C ARG A 37 -4.76 -11.80 -5.38
N ILE A 38 -5.29 -13.01 -5.55
CA ILE A 38 -6.00 -13.42 -6.78
C ILE A 38 -7.40 -12.80 -6.75
N ILE A 39 -7.81 -12.22 -7.88
CA ILE A 39 -9.15 -11.66 -8.05
C ILE A 39 -9.82 -12.27 -9.28
N HIS A 40 -11.14 -12.25 -9.28
CA HIS A 40 -11.91 -12.66 -10.44
C HIS A 40 -11.72 -11.65 -11.59
N PRO A 41 -11.68 -12.07 -12.87
CA PRO A 41 -11.52 -11.15 -13.99
C PRO A 41 -12.59 -10.06 -14.06
N SER A 42 -13.83 -10.36 -13.65
CA SER A 42 -14.91 -9.35 -13.58
C SER A 42 -14.77 -8.35 -12.43
N SER A 43 -13.81 -8.55 -11.53
CA SER A 43 -13.49 -7.64 -10.42
C SER A 43 -12.34 -6.69 -10.78
N VAL A 44 -11.81 -6.76 -12.01
CA VAL A 44 -10.85 -5.78 -12.51
C VAL A 44 -11.60 -4.49 -12.84
N PRO A 45 -11.23 -3.35 -12.24
CA PRO A 45 -11.84 -2.07 -12.55
C PRO A 45 -11.62 -1.68 -14.01
N ALA A 46 -12.62 -1.05 -14.63
CA ALA A 46 -12.54 -0.68 -16.05
C ALA A 46 -11.39 0.29 -16.37
N GLY A 47 -10.95 1.08 -15.40
CA GLY A 47 -9.80 2.00 -15.52
C GLY A 47 -8.45 1.38 -15.15
N ALA A 48 -8.42 0.16 -14.61
CA ALA A 48 -7.18 -0.49 -14.23
C ALA A 48 -6.46 -1.06 -15.46
N THR A 49 -5.15 -0.84 -15.53
CA THR A 49 -4.32 -1.50 -16.54
C THR A 49 -3.80 -2.81 -16.00
N VAL A 50 -4.06 -3.90 -16.72
CA VAL A 50 -3.52 -5.22 -16.39
C VAL A 50 -2.17 -5.40 -17.12
N VAL A 51 -1.11 -5.60 -16.36
CA VAL A 51 0.24 -5.86 -16.90
C VAL A 51 0.52 -7.36 -16.95
N ASP A 52 1.24 -7.81 -17.97
CA ASP A 52 1.65 -9.22 -18.06
C ASP A 52 2.75 -9.55 -17.04
N ILE A 53 2.76 -10.78 -16.49
CA ILE A 53 3.81 -11.24 -15.57
C ILE A 53 5.22 -11.14 -16.17
N SER A 54 5.39 -11.23 -17.49
CA SER A 54 6.69 -11.06 -18.16
C SER A 54 7.16 -9.60 -18.23
N SER A 55 6.32 -8.64 -17.83
CA SER A 55 6.68 -7.22 -17.81
C SER A 55 7.91 -6.99 -16.95
N ARG A 56 8.94 -6.37 -17.55
CA ARG A 56 10.17 -5.95 -16.86
C ARG A 56 9.92 -4.91 -15.79
N ARG A 57 8.84 -4.15 -15.91
CA ARG A 57 8.48 -3.10 -14.96
C ARG A 57 8.03 -3.68 -13.60
N LEU A 58 7.72 -4.98 -13.52
CA LEU A 58 7.54 -5.68 -12.23
C LEU A 58 8.86 -5.86 -11.48
N ASP A 59 10.00 -5.75 -12.15
CA ASP A 59 11.33 -5.84 -11.51
C ASP A 59 11.65 -4.54 -10.75
N ASP A 60 10.94 -3.45 -11.04
CA ASP A 60 11.03 -2.17 -10.32
C ASP A 60 10.35 -2.23 -8.94
N ILE A 61 9.48 -3.24 -8.72
CA ILE A 61 8.79 -3.48 -7.45
C ILE A 61 9.50 -4.60 -6.67
N PRO A 62 10.22 -4.29 -5.58
CA PRO A 62 10.92 -5.30 -4.82
C PRO A 62 9.95 -6.39 -4.32
N GLY A 63 10.26 -7.66 -4.62
CA GLY A 63 9.46 -8.79 -4.16
C GLY A 63 8.15 -9.07 -4.91
N ALA A 64 7.78 -8.28 -5.93
CA ALA A 64 6.52 -8.47 -6.67
C ALA A 64 6.35 -9.88 -7.22
N ARG A 65 7.33 -10.36 -8.00
CA ARG A 65 7.27 -11.73 -8.57
C ARG A 65 7.14 -12.80 -7.48
N ARG A 66 7.80 -12.61 -6.34
CA ARG A 66 7.74 -13.55 -5.22
C ARG A 66 6.37 -13.52 -4.54
N ALA A 67 5.78 -12.35 -4.35
CA ALA A 67 4.44 -12.18 -3.80
C ALA A 67 3.39 -12.83 -4.73
N ILE A 68 3.46 -12.56 -6.04
CA ILE A 68 2.57 -13.18 -7.04
C ILE A 68 2.69 -14.70 -7.02
N ALA A 69 3.92 -15.24 -7.11
CA ALA A 69 4.13 -16.69 -7.12
C ALA A 69 3.58 -17.34 -5.85
N ARG A 70 3.69 -16.68 -4.69
CA ARG A 70 3.15 -17.17 -3.42
C ARG A 70 1.62 -17.14 -3.40
N ALA A 71 0.99 -16.05 -3.85
CA ALA A 71 -0.45 -15.93 -3.99
C ALA A 71 -1.03 -17.01 -4.91
N VAL A 72 -0.40 -17.25 -6.06
CA VAL A 72 -0.82 -18.32 -7.00
C VAL A 72 -0.65 -19.70 -6.37
N ARG A 73 0.49 -19.97 -5.73
CA ARG A 73 0.77 -21.26 -5.09
C ARG A 73 -0.25 -21.60 -3.98
N HIS A 74 -0.73 -20.61 -3.26
CA HIS A 74 -1.67 -20.79 -2.14
C HIS A 74 -3.13 -20.50 -2.50
N ASP A 75 -3.42 -20.25 -3.77
CA ASP A 75 -4.77 -19.91 -4.25
C ASP A 75 -5.43 -18.77 -3.46
N ALA A 76 -4.67 -17.69 -3.25
CA ALA A 76 -4.99 -16.57 -2.36
C ALA A 76 -6.15 -15.69 -2.88
N CYS A 77 -7.37 -16.23 -2.89
CA CYS A 77 -8.58 -15.55 -3.35
C CYS A 77 -9.31 -14.84 -2.20
N GLU A 78 -9.25 -15.37 -0.99
CA GLU A 78 -9.95 -14.86 0.20
C GLU A 78 -9.07 -13.94 1.05
N GLU A 79 -7.81 -14.32 1.23
CA GLU A 79 -6.82 -13.60 2.02
C GLU A 79 -5.62 -13.16 1.19
N TRP A 80 -4.94 -12.12 1.66
CA TRP A 80 -3.72 -11.63 1.02
C TRP A 80 -2.52 -12.47 1.42
N GLU A 81 -1.79 -12.97 0.42
CA GLU A 81 -0.43 -13.45 0.65
C GLU A 81 0.54 -12.29 0.61
N HIS A 82 1.64 -12.38 1.35
CA HIS A 82 2.60 -11.28 1.37
C HIS A 82 4.06 -11.72 1.46
N VAL A 83 4.91 -10.78 1.09
CA VAL A 83 6.35 -10.84 1.33
C VAL A 83 6.72 -9.63 2.18
N THR A 84 7.32 -9.90 3.35
CA THR A 84 7.92 -8.83 4.15
C THR A 84 9.23 -8.39 3.51
N LEU A 85 9.35 -7.09 3.32
CA LEU A 85 10.53 -6.45 2.77
C LEU A 85 11.15 -5.62 3.90
N GLU A 86 12.42 -5.89 4.18
CA GLU A 86 13.24 -5.12 5.10
C GLU A 86 14.16 -4.23 4.24
N ARG A 87 13.78 -2.96 4.07
CA ARG A 87 14.54 -1.94 3.34
C ARG A 87 14.58 -0.64 4.15
N ASP A 88 15.58 0.18 3.89
CA ASP A 88 15.68 1.52 4.48
C ASP A 88 14.41 2.32 4.12
N GLY A 89 13.57 2.59 5.13
CA GLY A 89 12.27 3.25 4.99
C GLY A 89 11.18 2.38 4.33
N ALA A 90 10.17 1.96 5.12
CA ALA A 90 8.95 1.30 4.62
C ALA A 90 8.22 2.17 3.59
N TRP A 91 8.43 3.48 3.68
CA TRP A 91 7.95 4.50 2.75
C TRP A 91 8.50 4.29 1.33
N SER A 92 9.74 3.81 1.19
CA SER A 92 10.37 3.57 -0.12
C SER A 92 9.66 2.49 -0.94
N ILE A 93 8.96 1.53 -0.30
CA ILE A 93 8.21 0.48 -1.00
C ILE A 93 6.87 1.02 -1.51
N VAL A 94 6.19 1.83 -0.70
CA VAL A 94 4.93 2.49 -1.09
C VAL A 94 5.19 3.42 -2.28
N ASP A 95 6.26 4.20 -2.24
CA ASP A 95 6.67 5.03 -3.38
C ASP A 95 7.05 4.19 -4.57
N ALA A 96 7.87 3.15 -4.40
CA ALA A 96 8.24 2.28 -5.50
C ALA A 96 7.00 1.73 -6.21
N ILE A 97 5.98 1.26 -5.47
CA ILE A 97 4.73 0.73 -6.04
C ILE A 97 3.88 1.83 -6.69
N ARG A 98 3.83 3.04 -6.11
CA ARG A 98 3.03 4.16 -6.64
C ARG A 98 3.69 4.85 -7.84
N GLU A 99 5.02 4.84 -7.90
CA GLU A 99 5.83 5.44 -8.96
C GLU A 99 6.08 4.45 -10.10
N SER A 100 6.03 3.13 -9.84
CA SER A 100 6.21 2.10 -10.86
C SER A 100 4.87 1.49 -11.32
N LEU A 101 4.68 1.53 -12.65
CA LEU A 101 3.55 0.94 -13.38
C LEU A 101 2.17 1.50 -13.04
N PRO A 102 1.13 1.28 -13.87
CA PRO A 102 -0.16 1.96 -13.68
C PRO A 102 -0.86 1.42 -12.43
N TYR A 103 -0.43 1.94 -11.28
CA TYR A 103 -1.03 1.77 -9.99
C TYR A 103 -2.42 2.36 -10.07
N TYR A 104 -3.40 1.49 -9.94
CA TYR A 104 -4.79 1.90 -9.92
C TYR A 104 -5.15 2.36 -8.51
N GLN A 105 -5.71 3.56 -8.41
CA GLN A 105 -6.34 4.05 -7.18
C GLN A 105 -7.82 3.70 -7.26
N GLY A 106 -8.20 2.68 -6.50
CA GLY A 106 -9.56 2.18 -6.45
C GLY A 106 -10.52 3.15 -5.77
N THR A 107 -11.78 3.08 -6.18
CA THR A 107 -12.90 3.78 -5.56
C THR A 107 -13.93 2.77 -5.07
N ASP A 108 -14.77 3.13 -4.10
CA ASP A 108 -15.99 2.40 -3.74
C ASP A 108 -15.83 0.86 -3.56
N GLY A 109 -14.79 0.44 -2.82
CA GLY A 109 -14.56 -0.98 -2.48
C GLY A 109 -13.70 -1.75 -3.49
N GLU A 110 -13.23 -1.10 -4.55
CA GLU A 110 -12.18 -1.63 -5.41
C GLU A 110 -10.84 -1.70 -4.68
N TYR A 111 -9.99 -2.65 -5.07
CA TYR A 111 -8.63 -2.70 -4.56
C TYR A 111 -7.77 -1.61 -5.21
N ASN A 112 -6.91 -0.99 -4.41
CA ASN A 112 -5.80 -0.26 -4.96
C ASN A 112 -4.73 -1.27 -5.42
N GLY A 113 -3.92 -0.89 -6.40
CA GLY A 113 -2.73 -1.65 -6.71
C GLY A 113 -2.40 -1.79 -8.18
N VAL A 114 -1.39 -2.62 -8.42
CA VAL A 114 -0.98 -3.04 -9.77
C VAL A 114 -1.67 -4.37 -10.09
N TYR A 115 -2.40 -4.40 -11.18
CA TYR A 115 -3.11 -5.58 -11.66
C TYR A 115 -2.22 -6.36 -12.61
N VAL A 116 -2.01 -7.64 -12.35
CA VAL A 116 -1.07 -8.49 -13.09
C VAL A 116 -1.77 -9.73 -13.63
N GLN A 117 -1.63 -9.97 -14.93
CA GLN A 117 -2.01 -11.21 -15.57
C GLN A 117 -0.94 -12.28 -15.29
N TYR A 118 -1.33 -13.38 -14.67
CA TYR A 118 -0.49 -14.57 -14.45
C TYR A 118 -1.23 -15.79 -14.99
N ASP A 119 -0.79 -16.33 -16.12
CA ASP A 119 -1.47 -17.40 -16.86
C ASP A 119 -2.95 -17.05 -17.14
N ASN A 120 -3.90 -17.76 -16.50
CA ASN A 120 -5.34 -17.50 -16.63
C ASN A 120 -5.94 -16.72 -15.46
N ARG A 121 -5.11 -16.19 -14.57
CA ARG A 121 -5.50 -15.52 -13.33
C ARG A 121 -5.09 -14.06 -13.34
N ILE A 122 -5.80 -13.26 -12.54
CA ILE A 122 -5.44 -11.87 -12.29
C ILE A 122 -5.08 -11.72 -10.83
N VAL A 123 -3.92 -11.11 -10.58
CA VAL A 123 -3.39 -10.86 -9.24
C VAL A 123 -3.27 -9.36 -9.03
N VAL A 124 -3.80 -8.85 -7.93
CA VAL A 124 -3.59 -7.46 -7.51
C VAL A 124 -2.43 -7.40 -6.51
N LEU A 125 -1.53 -6.44 -6.71
CA LEU A 125 -0.40 -6.13 -5.85
C LEU A 125 -0.60 -4.80 -5.14
N ASP A 126 -0.46 -4.77 -3.82
CA ASP A 126 -0.53 -3.54 -3.03
C ASP A 126 0.42 -3.59 -1.82
N ALA A 127 0.82 -2.43 -1.31
CA ALA A 127 1.49 -2.32 -0.02
C ALA A 127 0.46 -2.50 1.10
N ILE A 128 0.59 -3.55 1.89
CA ILE A 128 -0.31 -3.87 3.00
C ILE A 128 0.42 -3.85 4.34
N GLY A 129 -0.31 -3.64 5.43
CA GLY A 129 0.21 -3.84 6.79
C GLY A 129 1.49 -3.06 7.10
N TRP A 130 1.58 -1.80 6.69
CA TRP A 130 2.69 -0.92 7.03
C TRP A 130 2.52 -0.39 8.46
N ALA A 131 3.58 -0.50 9.26
CA ALA A 131 3.69 0.11 10.58
C ALA A 131 5.07 0.73 10.70
N ARG A 132 5.15 1.98 11.19
CA ARG A 132 6.43 2.58 11.55
C ARG A 132 6.96 1.82 12.77
N LEU A 133 8.06 1.11 12.60
CA LEU A 133 8.77 0.50 13.72
C LEU A 133 9.52 1.64 14.42
N GLU A 134 8.94 2.21 15.48
CA GLU A 134 9.73 3.03 16.40
C GLU A 134 10.72 2.09 17.09
N GLU A 135 12.02 2.31 16.88
CA GLU A 135 13.05 1.61 17.66
C GLU A 135 12.86 1.98 19.14
N PRO A 136 12.88 1.00 20.06
CA PRO A 136 12.86 1.34 21.48
C PRO A 136 14.12 2.15 21.78
N LEU A 137 13.93 3.34 22.36
CA LEU A 137 15.01 4.15 22.90
C LEU A 137 15.86 3.27 23.82
N GLN A 138 17.13 3.05 23.45
CA GLN A 138 18.11 2.36 24.30
C GLN A 138 18.54 3.24 25.47
#